data_AF-A0A136NX59-F1
#
_entry.id   AF-A0A136NX59-F1
#
_cell.length_a   1.000
_cell.length_b   1.000
_cell.length_c   1.000
_cell.angle_alpha   90.00
_cell.angle_beta   90.00
_cell.angle_gamma   90.00
#
_symmetry.space_group_name_H-M   'P 1'
#
loop_
_entity.id
_entity.type
_entity.pdbx_description
1 polymer ?
#
loop_
_entity_poly.entity_id
_entity_poly.type
_entity_poly.pdbx_seq_one_letter_code
_entity_poly.pdbx_strand_id
1 'polypeptide(L)'
;TIILNHCSPLPPGEGLGGEGNMKLQKYECTQCGSHDFEELADSKIKCKYCLTVFKVTEPEESQPKVIIGKGANVVFGKSSNVTIKGGVKIESEANVQFLGKLEIIEEGDKEKYKKS
;
A
#
# COMPACT_ATOMS: atom_id res chain seq x y z
N THR A 1 10.77 -1.37 -28.09
CA THR A 1 11.14 -1.34 -26.66
C THR A 1 10.37 -0.22 -25.98
N ILE A 2 9.26 -0.51 -25.31
CA ILE A 2 8.57 0.50 -24.51
C ILE A 2 9.22 0.46 -23.13
N ILE A 3 10.15 1.38 -22.86
CA ILE A 3 10.69 1.58 -21.53
C ILE A 3 9.59 2.30 -20.74
N LEU A 4 8.84 1.55 -19.93
CA LEU A 4 7.93 2.13 -18.95
C LEU A 4 8.78 2.47 -17.73
N ASN A 5 9.10 3.76 -17.57
CA ASN A 5 9.75 4.27 -16.37
C ASN A 5 8.77 4.18 -15.19
N HIS A 6 9.27 3.78 -14.03
CA HIS A 6 8.52 3.73 -12.78
C HIS A 6 8.56 5.13 -12.14
N CYS A 7 7.42 5.60 -11.63
CA CYS A 7 7.34 6.80 -10.80
C CYS A 7 7.42 6.36 -9.34
N SER A 8 8.28 6.98 -8.53
CA SER A 8 8.41 6.61 -7.12
C SER A 8 7.32 7.32 -6.30
N PRO A 9 6.55 6.59 -5.47
CA PRO A 9 5.66 7.22 -4.50
C PRO A 9 6.49 7.93 -3.43
N LEU A 10 6.08 9.13 -3.04
CA LEU A 10 6.69 9.83 -1.90
C LEU A 10 6.27 9.14 -0.58
N PRO A 11 7.18 8.99 0.39
CA PRO A 11 6.83 8.44 1.69
C PRO A 11 5.81 9.35 2.39
N PRO A 12 4.91 8.79 3.24
CA PRO A 12 3.97 9.59 4.01
C PRO A 12 4.74 10.48 4.98
N GLY A 13 4.78 11.80 4.70
CA GLY A 13 5.37 12.79 5.57
C GLY A 13 4.53 13.06 6.81
N GLU A 14 5.17 13.04 7.97
CA GLU A 14 4.60 13.42 9.26
C GLU A 14 4.03 14.84 9.20
N GLY A 15 2.74 14.97 9.49
CA GLY A 15 2.02 16.23 9.40
C GLY A 15 2.36 17.19 10.54
N LEU A 16 2.71 18.43 10.18
CA LEU A 16 2.47 19.59 11.03
C LEU A 16 1.37 20.44 10.38
N GLY A 17 0.38 20.80 11.19
CA GLY A 17 -0.91 21.31 10.77
C GLY A 17 -0.90 22.63 9.99
N GLY A 18 -1.93 22.77 9.17
CA GLY A 18 -2.27 24.00 8.46
C GLY A 18 -3.41 23.75 7.49
N GLU A 19 -4.57 24.32 7.77
CA GLU A 19 -5.74 24.32 6.90
C GLU A 19 -5.39 25.00 5.57
N GLY A 20 -5.22 24.18 4.55
CA GLY A 20 -4.97 24.55 3.17
C GLY A 20 -5.16 23.30 2.33
N ASN A 21 -5.66 23.45 1.10
CA ASN A 21 -5.86 22.37 0.14
C ASN A 21 -4.47 21.79 -0.27
N MET A 22 -3.81 21.10 0.64
CA MET A 22 -2.50 20.52 0.45
C MET A 22 -2.73 19.20 -0.26
N LYS A 23 -2.79 19.26 -1.60
CA LYS A 23 -2.63 18.08 -2.44
C LYS A 23 -1.32 17.43 -2.01
N LEU A 24 -1.41 16.38 -1.19
CA LEU A 24 -0.32 15.47 -0.88
C LEU A 24 0.38 15.18 -2.21
N GLN A 25 1.63 15.62 -2.35
CA GLN A 25 2.37 15.41 -3.58
C GLN A 25 2.61 13.91 -3.68
N LYS A 26 1.87 13.24 -4.56
CA LYS A 26 1.84 11.77 -4.61
C LYS A 26 3.06 11.20 -5.35
N TYR A 27 3.66 11.95 -6.27
CA TYR A 27 4.67 11.46 -7.20
C TYR A 27 5.71 12.54 -7.53
N GLU A 28 6.97 12.13 -7.71
CA GLU A 28 8.05 12.94 -8.29
C GLU A 28 8.52 12.31 -9.62
N CYS A 29 8.65 13.13 -10.67
CA CYS A 29 9.07 12.65 -11.99
C CYS A 29 10.54 12.24 -11.99
N THR A 30 10.83 10.95 -12.15
CA THR A 30 12.20 10.42 -12.16
C THR A 30 13.07 10.89 -13.33
N GLN A 31 12.49 11.58 -14.32
CA GLN A 31 13.22 12.12 -15.47
C GLN A 31 13.58 13.61 -15.33
N CYS A 32 12.82 14.38 -14.55
CA CYS A 32 13.02 15.84 -14.48
C CYS A 32 12.77 16.46 -13.10
N GLY A 33 12.39 15.68 -12.09
CA GLY A 33 12.07 16.16 -10.74
C GLY A 33 10.77 16.97 -10.63
N SER A 34 9.99 17.08 -11.72
CA SER A 34 8.71 17.79 -11.67
C SER A 34 7.66 16.99 -10.90
N HIS A 35 6.81 17.70 -10.17
CA HIS A 35 5.69 17.17 -9.41
C HIS A 35 4.33 17.40 -10.11
N ASP A 36 4.33 18.04 -11.29
CA ASP A 36 3.11 18.34 -12.03
C ASP A 36 2.79 17.22 -13.02
N PHE A 37 1.70 16.51 -12.75
CA PHE A 37 1.24 15.39 -13.54
C PHE A 37 -0.21 15.61 -14.02
N GLU A 38 -0.50 15.07 -15.20
CA GLU A 38 -1.83 14.91 -15.77
C GLU A 38 -2.22 13.42 -15.68
N GLU A 39 -3.38 13.12 -15.12
CA GLU A 39 -3.92 11.76 -15.07
C GLU A 39 -4.45 11.35 -16.45
N LEU A 40 -4.04 10.18 -16.90
CA LEU A 40 -4.54 9.52 -18.11
C LEU A 40 -5.36 8.29 -17.71
N ALA A 41 -6.14 7.77 -18.67
CA ALA A 41 -6.84 6.49 -18.48
C ALA A 41 -5.85 5.33 -18.22
N ASP A 42 -6.36 4.23 -17.67
CA ASP A 42 -5.62 2.98 -17.40
C ASP A 42 -4.45 3.10 -16.41
N SER A 43 -4.64 3.86 -15.33
CA SER A 43 -3.62 4.06 -14.28
C SER A 43 -2.30 4.60 -14.83
N LYS A 44 -2.38 5.52 -15.79
CA LYS A 44 -1.20 6.20 -16.36
C LYS A 44 -1.22 7.66 -15.94
N ILE A 45 -0.04 8.22 -15.75
CA ILE A 45 0.14 9.66 -15.51
C ILE A 45 1.17 10.20 -16.49
N LYS A 46 0.99 11.44 -16.92
CA LYS A 46 1.90 12.13 -17.81
C LYS A 46 2.49 13.33 -17.09
N CYS A 47 3.81 13.43 -17.01
CA CYS A 47 4.45 14.62 -16.48
C CYS A 47 4.19 15.80 -17.43
N LYS A 48 3.67 16.92 -16.94
CA LYS A 48 3.39 18.09 -17.79
C LYS A 48 4.65 18.82 -18.26
N TYR A 49 5.77 18.59 -17.59
CA TYR A 49 7.04 19.24 -17.90
C TYR A 49 7.82 18.53 -19.00
N CYS A 50 8.16 17.26 -18.79
CA CYS A 50 8.96 16.48 -19.76
C CYS A 50 8.11 15.58 -20.67
N LEU A 51 6.77 15.61 -20.52
CA LEU A 51 5.80 14.83 -21.30
C LEU A 51 5.97 13.30 -21.19
N THR A 52 6.81 12.82 -20.28
CA THR A 52 7.00 11.39 -20.03
C THR A 52 5.74 10.79 -19.41
N VAL A 53 5.34 9.63 -19.92
CA VAL A 53 4.20 8.85 -19.43
C VAL A 53 4.71 7.73 -18.51
N PHE A 54 4.15 7.68 -17.31
CA PHE A 54 4.42 6.68 -16.29
C PHE A 54 3.18 5.80 -16.11
N LYS A 55 3.39 4.53 -15.77
CA LYS A 55 2.33 3.67 -15.26
C LYS A 55 2.36 3.75 -13.74
N VAL A 56 1.24 4.12 -13.15
CA VAL A 56 1.04 4.06 -11.70
C VAL A 56 0.69 2.63 -11.36
N THR A 57 1.65 1.91 -10.81
CA THR A 57 1.38 0.70 -10.04
C THR A 57 1.18 1.15 -8.61
N GLU A 58 0.02 0.84 -8.03
CA GLU A 58 -0.11 0.93 -6.57
C GLU A 58 1.06 0.14 -5.95
N PRO A 59 1.73 0.67 -4.91
CA PRO A 59 2.83 -0.04 -4.29
C PRO A 59 2.32 -1.43 -3.87
N GLU A 60 3.03 -2.48 -4.29
CA GLU A 60 2.68 -3.87 -3.96
C GLU A 60 2.59 -4.10 -2.44
N GLU A 61 3.18 -3.20 -1.65
CA GLU A 61 3.12 -3.17 -0.19
C GLU A 61 1.72 -2.90 0.39
N SER A 62 0.81 -2.30 -0.38
CA SER A 62 -0.54 -1.96 0.10
C SER A 62 -1.58 -3.06 -0.14
N GLN A 63 -1.21 -4.20 -0.75
CA GLN A 63 -2.15 -5.29 -1.00
C GLN A 63 -2.12 -6.32 0.14
N PRO A 64 -3.29 -6.70 0.70
CA PRO A 64 -3.36 -7.70 1.76
C PRO A 64 -2.81 -9.04 1.24
N LYS A 65 -1.78 -9.56 1.89
CA LYS A 65 -1.17 -10.85 1.52
C LYS A 65 -2.08 -12.04 1.82
N VAL A 66 -3.02 -11.86 2.75
CA VAL A 66 -4.02 -12.89 3.09
C VAL A 66 -5.42 -12.35 2.83
N ILE A 67 -6.18 -13.07 2.01
CA ILE A 67 -7.58 -12.79 1.72
C ILE A 67 -8.43 -13.98 2.17
N ILE A 68 -9.30 -13.75 3.14
CA ILE A 68 -10.33 -14.69 3.56
C ILE A 68 -11.59 -14.36 2.76
N GLY A 69 -11.86 -15.19 1.75
CA GLY A 69 -12.96 -14.97 0.81
C GLY A 69 -14.35 -15.10 1.43
N LYS A 70 -15.36 -14.68 0.67
CA LYS A 70 -16.75 -14.69 1.11
C LYS A 70 -17.23 -16.08 1.50
N GLY A 71 -18.00 -16.18 2.59
CA GLY A 71 -18.57 -17.43 3.08
C GLY A 71 -17.55 -18.44 3.66
N ALA A 72 -16.27 -18.08 3.74
CA ALA A 72 -15.25 -18.96 4.32
C ALA A 72 -15.47 -19.14 5.83
N ASN A 73 -15.23 -20.35 6.33
CA ASN A 73 -15.17 -20.63 7.77
C ASN A 73 -13.75 -21.04 8.14
N VAL A 74 -13.06 -20.20 8.91
CA VAL A 74 -11.65 -20.35 9.29
C VAL A 74 -11.53 -20.35 10.81
N VAL A 75 -10.91 -21.38 11.38
CA VAL A 75 -10.67 -21.48 12.82
C VAL A 75 -9.19 -21.70 13.09
N PHE A 76 -8.58 -20.75 13.79
CA PHE A 76 -7.23 -20.87 14.34
C PHE A 76 -7.31 -21.39 15.77
N GLY A 77 -6.81 -22.61 15.99
CA GLY A 77 -6.94 -23.32 17.26
C GLY A 77 -6.16 -22.68 18.43
N LYS A 78 -6.47 -23.13 19.65
CA LYS A 78 -5.88 -22.58 20.90
C LYS A 78 -4.36 -22.69 20.98
N SER A 79 -3.79 -23.73 20.36
CA SER A 79 -2.34 -23.96 20.32
C SER A 79 -1.65 -23.34 19.10
N SER A 80 -2.38 -22.59 18.27
CA SER A 80 -1.83 -21.94 17.08
C SER A 80 -1.12 -20.64 17.44
N ASN A 81 0.06 -20.44 16.86
CA ASN A 81 0.80 -19.18 16.85
C ASN A 81 0.91 -18.73 15.39
N VAL A 82 0.14 -17.72 15.00
CA VAL A 82 0.04 -17.26 13.62
C VAL A 82 0.55 -15.83 13.50
N THR A 83 1.54 -15.61 12.63
CA THR A 83 2.03 -14.27 12.27
C THR A 83 1.74 -14.03 10.79
N ILE A 84 0.97 -12.98 10.49
CA ILE A 84 0.62 -12.57 9.12
C ILE A 84 1.38 -11.30 8.80
N LYS A 85 2.22 -11.34 7.76
CA LYS A 85 2.95 -10.18 7.25
C LYS A 85 2.25 -9.63 6.01
N GLY A 86 2.10 -8.32 5.90
CA GLY A 86 1.46 -7.66 4.75
C GLY A 86 -0.06 -7.61 4.82
N GLY A 87 -0.66 -7.63 6.01
CA GLY A 87 -2.09 -7.38 6.22
C GLY A 87 -3.04 -8.54 5.88
N VAL A 88 -4.29 -8.41 6.33
CA VAL A 88 -5.37 -9.38 6.13
C VAL A 88 -6.63 -8.66 5.64
N LYS A 89 -7.30 -9.23 4.63
CA LYS A 89 -8.64 -8.82 4.22
C LYS A 89 -9.62 -9.96 4.45
N ILE A 90 -10.74 -9.65 5.12
CA ILE A 90 -11.84 -10.59 5.35
C ILE A 90 -13.04 -10.07 4.56
N GLU A 91 -13.54 -10.89 3.66
CA GLU A 91 -14.70 -10.52 2.84
C GLU A 91 -16.02 -10.86 3.53
N SER A 92 -17.11 -10.31 3.01
CA SER A 92 -18.46 -10.46 3.55
C SER A 92 -18.83 -11.93 3.79
N GLU A 93 -19.61 -12.19 4.83
CA GLU A 93 -20.14 -13.52 5.17
C GLU A 93 -19.07 -14.56 5.57
N ALA A 94 -17.80 -14.16 5.73
CA ALA A 94 -16.79 -15.04 6.30
C ALA A 94 -16.95 -15.16 7.83
N ASN A 95 -16.79 -16.37 8.35
CA ASN A 95 -16.63 -16.67 9.77
C ASN A 95 -15.16 -16.94 10.07
N VAL A 96 -14.56 -16.12 10.92
CA VAL A 96 -13.15 -16.29 11.31
C VAL A 96 -13.06 -16.29 12.83
N GLN A 97 -12.48 -17.35 13.40
CA GLN A 97 -12.29 -17.51 14.84
C GLN A 97 -10.81 -17.67 15.15
N PHE A 98 -10.32 -16.84 16.08
CA PHE A 98 -8.96 -16.93 16.61
C PHE A 98 -9.01 -17.35 18.07
N LEU A 99 -8.55 -18.56 18.35
CA LEU A 99 -8.53 -19.13 19.70
C LEU A 99 -7.13 -19.16 20.31
N GLY A 100 -6.09 -18.99 19.48
CA GLY A 100 -4.68 -18.93 19.86
C GLY A 100 -4.07 -17.54 19.69
N LYS A 101 -2.74 -17.46 19.59
CA LYS A 101 -2.02 -16.20 19.39
C LYS A 101 -2.06 -15.78 17.92
N LEU A 102 -2.46 -14.54 17.67
CA LEU A 102 -2.42 -13.90 16.35
C LEU A 102 -1.57 -12.63 16.40
N GLU A 103 -0.70 -12.46 15.42
CA GLU A 103 0.08 -11.24 15.19
C GLU A 103 -0.05 -10.84 13.72
N ILE A 104 -0.41 -9.58 13.46
CA ILE A 104 -0.48 -9.03 12.11
C ILE A 104 0.55 -7.90 12.02
N ILE A 105 1.46 -8.00 11.05
CA ILE A 105 2.55 -7.06 10.82
C ILE A 105 2.35 -6.45 9.44
N GLU A 106 2.13 -5.16 9.37
CA GLU A 106 2.08 -4.43 8.10
C GLU A 106 3.52 -4.25 7.56
N GLU A 107 3.72 -4.42 6.25
CA GLU A 107 5.02 -4.12 5.63
C GLU A 107 5.16 -2.60 5.52
N GLY A 108 5.66 -2.04 6.61
CA GLY A 108 5.88 -0.62 6.88
C GLY A 108 6.41 -0.43 8.31
N ASP A 109 6.03 -1.35 9.22
CA ASP A 109 6.42 -1.35 10.64
C ASP A 109 7.68 -2.18 10.94
N LYS A 110 8.57 -2.37 9.96
CA LYS A 110 9.83 -3.12 10.16
C LYS A 110 10.81 -2.45 11.14
N GLU A 111 10.53 -1.24 11.61
CA GLU A 111 11.41 -0.51 12.54
C GLU A 111 10.97 -0.47 14.02
N LYS A 112 9.81 -0.99 14.43
CA LYS A 112 9.37 -0.82 15.84
C LYS A 112 9.37 -2.05 16.75
N TYR A 113 9.70 -3.24 16.25
CA TYR A 113 9.82 -4.43 17.09
C TYR A 113 11.27 -4.92 17.24
N LYS A 114 12.13 -4.06 17.76
CA LYS A 114 13.31 -4.48 18.53
C LYS A 114 13.36 -3.69 19.84
N LYS A 115 13.16 -4.45 20.94
CA LYS A 115 13.31 -4.14 22.37
C LYS A 115 12.05 -3.71 23.12
N SER A 116 11.51 -4.64 23.89
CA SER A 116 11.62 -4.57 25.36
C SER A 116 11.74 -5.98 25.91
#